data_AF-A0A8H2DPN4-F1
#
_entry.id   AF-A0A8H2DPN4-F1
#
_cell.length_a   1.000
_cell.length_b   1.000
_cell.length_c   1.000
_cell.angle_alpha   90.00
_cell.angle_beta   90.00
_cell.angle_gamma   90.00
#
_symmetry.space_group_name_H-M   'P 1'
#
loop_
_entity.id
_entity.type
_entity.pdbx_description
1 polymer ?
#
loop_
_entity_poly.entity_id
_entity_poly.type
_entity_poly.pdbx_seq_one_letter_code
_entity_poly.pdbx_strand_id
1 'polypeptide(L)'
;MTISSIFQPRPSTPSIGLWGLPTSSVNWCESDYTITFYIAEFFNSCSSLCMVSFGLLGQWSLSYLSKNVNSTPRPRRPDPDIYDPLQEHPRLIGVNRIWLTWFALQIVGWGSVAFHGSLQWWSQAFDEVPMVWTAILHLSTGLVGRYDPFPLATSSSSSSQTESKGWVASYLVPQLRHSSGSNGEPYTPIITATFLTHAVTCSLLLTLFRGPSQFVIFHILFGSVELAGFFLTYTISKEASDPSHPRGVGYIKGCHSDAVYKSLLQRHQKDVKTLHKRGLWFYCIAIGIWSTDLNFCEYISRIPFIYPSLSLKGFEWVYTTFNPQGHAWWHLLVSIGFYHLGILVTYDRMLAGYRTFWEGVERKEPGCLELLKEEKVKGRVVGRKGDVPVIEWIYGWVPVVAMWRPHVYR
;
A
#
# COMPACT_ATOMS: atom_id res chain seq x y z
N MET A 1 -28.67 40.01 -15.90
CA MET A 1 -27.58 39.17 -16.44
C MET A 1 -28.12 38.46 -17.67
N THR A 2 -27.50 38.64 -18.83
CA THR A 2 -27.87 37.94 -20.07
C THR A 2 -27.39 36.49 -20.02
N ILE A 3 -28.10 35.56 -20.67
CA ILE A 3 -27.71 34.13 -20.75
C ILE A 3 -26.28 33.95 -21.32
N SER A 4 -25.79 34.92 -22.09
CA SER A 4 -24.41 34.98 -22.59
C SER A 4 -23.34 35.20 -21.52
N SER A 5 -23.67 35.72 -20.33
CA SER A 5 -22.72 35.83 -19.20
C SER A 5 -22.62 34.54 -18.38
N ILE A 6 -23.46 33.54 -18.68
CA ILE A 6 -23.51 32.24 -17.98
C ILE A 6 -22.48 31.25 -18.59
N PHE A 7 -22.05 31.49 -19.82
CA PHE A 7 -21.07 30.67 -20.55
C PHE A 7 -19.70 31.32 -20.65
N GLN A 8 -19.25 32.05 -19.62
CA GLN A 8 -17.87 32.51 -19.62
C GLN A 8 -16.94 31.33 -19.28
N PRO A 9 -16.00 30.98 -20.18
CA PRO A 9 -14.96 30.01 -19.87
C PRO A 9 -14.14 30.49 -18.66
N ARG A 10 -13.41 29.56 -18.03
CA ARG A 10 -12.45 29.82 -16.95
C ARG A 10 -11.69 31.13 -17.25
N PRO A 11 -11.62 32.10 -16.32
CA PRO A 11 -11.00 33.39 -16.59
C PRO A 11 -9.61 33.18 -17.19
N SER A 12 -9.34 33.86 -18.32
CA SER A 12 -8.10 33.71 -19.09
C SER A 12 -6.85 34.20 -18.36
N THR A 13 -7.03 34.86 -17.20
CA THR A 13 -5.96 35.33 -16.33
C THR A 13 -5.85 34.41 -15.11
N PRO A 14 -4.68 33.80 -14.86
CA PRO A 14 -4.48 33.00 -13.66
C PRO A 14 -4.69 33.84 -12.40
N SER A 15 -5.45 33.33 -11.45
CA SER A 15 -5.58 33.94 -10.11
C SER A 15 -4.22 33.91 -9.42
N ILE A 16 -3.70 35.09 -9.05
CA ILE A 16 -2.40 35.21 -8.36
C ILE A 16 -2.64 35.17 -6.85
N GLY A 17 -2.20 34.09 -6.19
CA GLY A 17 -2.18 33.97 -4.74
C GLY A 17 -0.77 34.05 -4.14
N LEU A 18 -0.60 33.56 -2.91
CA LEU A 18 0.65 33.64 -2.15
C LEU A 18 1.87 33.14 -2.94
N TRP A 19 1.74 32.01 -3.64
CA TRP A 19 2.86 31.32 -4.31
C TRP A 19 3.15 31.85 -5.72
N GLY A 20 2.44 32.89 -6.17
CA GLY A 20 2.61 33.47 -7.49
C GLY A 20 1.99 32.62 -8.60
N LEU A 21 2.51 32.80 -9.82
CA LEU A 21 2.03 32.06 -10.99
C LEU A 21 2.41 30.56 -10.90
N PRO A 22 1.54 29.65 -11.35
CA PRO A 22 1.86 28.22 -11.43
C PRO A 22 3.11 27.99 -12.29
N THR A 23 4.03 27.17 -11.78
CA THR A 23 5.23 26.71 -12.52
C THR A 23 5.22 25.20 -12.76
N SER A 24 4.22 24.48 -12.22
CA SER A 24 3.98 23.07 -12.47
C SER A 24 3.65 22.77 -13.94
N SER A 25 3.83 21.52 -14.35
CA SER A 25 3.47 21.09 -15.71
C SER A 25 1.97 20.87 -15.90
N VAL A 26 1.22 20.75 -14.81
CA VAL A 26 -0.23 20.54 -14.79
C VAL A 26 -0.89 21.42 -13.73
N ASN A 27 -2.08 21.90 -14.05
CA ASN A 27 -3.04 22.57 -13.15
C ASN A 27 -4.36 21.79 -13.30
N TRP A 28 -5.01 21.46 -12.19
CA TRP A 28 -6.14 20.53 -12.18
C TRP A 28 -7.48 21.25 -12.38
N CYS A 29 -8.59 20.50 -12.32
CA CYS A 29 -9.89 21.10 -12.59
C CYS A 29 -10.38 22.06 -11.48
N GLU A 30 -9.83 21.97 -10.27
CA GLU A 30 -10.09 22.92 -9.19
C GLU A 30 -9.66 24.35 -9.58
N SER A 31 -10.36 25.37 -9.07
CA SER A 31 -10.06 26.77 -9.39
C SER A 31 -9.11 27.38 -8.36
N ASP A 32 -7.96 27.85 -8.83
CA ASP A 32 -6.88 28.39 -8.01
C ASP A 32 -7.33 29.56 -7.11
N TYR A 33 -6.93 29.48 -5.83
CA TYR A 33 -7.08 30.51 -4.79
C TYR A 33 -8.52 30.97 -4.55
N THR A 34 -9.52 30.17 -4.94
CA THR A 34 -10.94 30.52 -4.83
C THR A 34 -11.40 30.56 -3.37
N ILE A 35 -10.88 29.65 -2.53
CA ILE A 35 -11.27 29.54 -1.11
C ILE A 35 -10.38 30.40 -0.22
N THR A 36 -9.09 30.50 -0.52
CA THR A 36 -8.11 31.23 0.29
C THR A 36 -6.94 31.70 -0.56
N PHE A 37 -6.36 32.84 -0.17
CA PHE A 37 -5.15 33.40 -0.81
C PHE A 37 -3.90 32.52 -0.62
N TYR A 38 -3.89 31.63 0.39
CA TYR A 38 -2.70 30.88 0.80
C TYR A 38 -2.54 29.51 0.12
N ILE A 39 -3.64 28.92 -0.37
CA ILE A 39 -3.69 27.56 -0.91
C ILE A 39 -4.34 27.63 -2.29
N ALA A 40 -3.61 27.20 -3.33
CA ALA A 40 -4.09 27.26 -4.71
C ALA A 40 -5.32 26.36 -4.93
N GLU A 41 -5.19 25.05 -4.75
CA GLU A 41 -6.30 24.10 -4.90
C GLU A 41 -6.69 23.54 -3.52
N PHE A 42 -7.64 24.20 -2.86
CA PHE A 42 -8.00 23.94 -1.46
C PHE A 42 -8.49 22.51 -1.22
N PHE A 43 -9.43 22.01 -2.02
CA PHE A 43 -9.99 20.68 -1.85
C PHE A 43 -8.98 19.60 -2.21
N ASN A 44 -8.20 19.79 -3.28
CA ASN A 44 -7.13 18.88 -3.65
C ASN A 44 -6.07 18.82 -2.54
N SER A 45 -5.59 19.96 -2.02
CA SER A 45 -4.67 20.00 -0.88
C SER A 45 -5.21 19.32 0.37
N CYS A 46 -6.44 19.61 0.79
CA CYS A 46 -7.00 19.03 2.01
C CYS A 46 -7.24 17.52 1.87
N SER A 47 -7.72 17.08 0.72
CA SER A 47 -7.98 15.65 0.46
C SER A 47 -6.70 14.82 0.40
N SER A 48 -5.55 15.41 0.06
CA SER A 48 -4.23 14.74 0.11
C SER A 48 -3.86 14.24 1.52
N LEU A 49 -4.43 14.82 2.58
CA LEU A 49 -4.24 14.32 3.96
C LEU A 49 -4.83 12.92 4.18
N CYS A 50 -5.69 12.44 3.29
CA CYS A 50 -6.16 11.05 3.31
C CYS A 50 -4.98 10.08 3.14
N MET A 51 -4.02 10.37 2.25
CA MET A 51 -2.83 9.53 2.06
C MET A 51 -1.98 9.46 3.33
N VAL A 52 -1.79 10.59 4.01
CA VAL A 52 -1.12 10.64 5.31
C VAL A 52 -1.87 9.78 6.34
N SER A 53 -3.18 9.91 6.41
CA SER A 53 -4.03 9.18 7.35
C SER A 53 -3.98 7.66 7.11
N PHE A 54 -4.05 7.21 5.86
CA PHE A 54 -3.96 5.79 5.51
C PHE A 54 -2.54 5.23 5.69
N GLY A 55 -1.49 6.04 5.50
CA GLY A 55 -0.12 5.67 5.85
C GLY A 55 0.06 5.45 7.35
N LEU A 56 -0.48 6.35 8.18
CA LEU A 56 -0.50 6.18 9.63
C LEU A 56 -1.32 4.95 10.05
N LEU A 57 -2.47 4.72 9.42
CA LEU A 57 -3.31 3.55 9.68
C LEU A 57 -2.59 2.24 9.33
N GLY A 58 -1.80 2.22 8.25
CA GLY A 58 -0.97 1.07 7.87
C GLY A 58 0.13 0.79 8.90
N GLN A 59 0.81 1.82 9.39
CA GLN A 59 1.79 1.70 10.48
C GLN A 59 1.13 1.21 11.78
N TRP A 60 -0.04 1.75 12.11
CA TRP A 60 -0.80 1.28 13.27
C TRP A 60 -1.21 -0.19 13.13
N SER A 61 -1.58 -0.65 11.92
CA SER A 61 -1.83 -2.07 11.66
C SER A 61 -0.59 -2.95 11.94
N LEU A 62 0.63 -2.44 11.75
CA LEU A 62 1.84 -3.18 12.13
C LEU A 62 1.96 -3.33 13.65
N SER A 63 1.65 -2.27 14.41
CA SER A 63 1.58 -2.36 15.86
C SER A 63 0.45 -3.30 16.33
N TYR A 64 -0.63 -3.39 15.56
CA TYR A 64 -1.76 -4.29 15.81
C TYR A 64 -1.41 -5.77 15.60
N LEU A 65 -0.36 -6.09 14.85
CA LEU A 65 0.11 -7.47 14.62
C LEU A 65 0.40 -8.22 15.93
N SER A 66 0.81 -7.50 16.97
CA SER A 66 1.07 -8.09 18.30
C SER A 66 -0.19 -8.62 18.99
N LYS A 67 -1.39 -8.15 18.59
CA LYS A 67 -2.64 -8.50 19.25
C LYS A 67 -3.12 -9.89 18.84
N ASN A 68 -3.52 -10.66 19.85
CA ASN A 68 -4.18 -11.93 19.64
C ASN A 68 -5.67 -11.72 19.37
N VAL A 69 -6.16 -12.29 18.27
CA VAL A 69 -7.57 -12.33 17.96
C VAL A 69 -8.03 -13.77 18.12
N ASN A 70 -8.87 -14.00 19.12
CA ASN A 70 -9.69 -15.19 19.17
C ASN A 70 -11.13 -14.81 18.88
N SER A 71 -11.79 -15.62 18.06
CA SER A 71 -13.25 -15.60 17.95
C SER A 71 -13.80 -15.66 19.38
N THR A 72 -14.52 -14.60 19.75
CA THR A 72 -15.20 -14.32 21.02
C THR A 72 -15.46 -15.49 21.99
N PRO A 73 -15.43 -15.25 23.32
CA PRO A 73 -15.34 -13.93 23.97
C PRO A 73 -13.89 -13.46 24.20
N ARG A 74 -13.69 -12.13 24.21
CA ARG A 74 -12.44 -11.54 24.68
C ARG A 74 -12.20 -12.03 26.12
N PRO A 75 -11.05 -12.62 26.42
CA PRO A 75 -10.73 -13.01 27.78
C PRO A 75 -10.72 -11.77 28.69
N ARG A 76 -11.26 -11.90 29.91
CA ARG A 76 -11.22 -10.84 30.95
C ARG A 76 -9.81 -10.59 31.49
N ARG A 77 -8.82 -11.40 31.10
CA ARG A 77 -7.43 -11.30 31.56
C ARG A 77 -6.58 -10.56 30.53
N PRO A 78 -5.56 -9.80 30.97
CA PRO A 78 -4.53 -9.28 30.05
C PRO A 78 -3.95 -10.41 29.22
N ASP A 79 -3.61 -10.13 27.96
CA ASP A 79 -2.88 -11.09 27.13
C ASP A 79 -1.60 -11.50 27.86
N PRO A 80 -1.33 -12.81 28.01
CA PRO A 80 -0.07 -13.23 28.63
C PRO A 80 1.09 -12.78 27.75
N ASP A 81 2.24 -12.60 28.39
CA ASP A 81 3.44 -12.21 27.66
C ASP A 81 3.94 -13.38 26.79
N ILE A 82 3.76 -13.24 25.48
CA ILE A 82 4.09 -14.25 24.48
C ILE A 82 5.40 -13.87 23.80
N TYR A 83 6.38 -14.74 23.88
CA TYR A 83 7.58 -14.63 23.06
C TYR A 83 7.25 -15.09 21.64
N ASP A 84 7.17 -14.14 20.73
CA ASP A 84 7.10 -14.39 19.29
C ASP A 84 8.44 -14.04 18.63
N PRO A 85 9.23 -15.06 18.21
CA PRO A 85 10.55 -14.85 17.61
C PRO A 85 10.54 -13.87 16.43
N LEU A 86 9.46 -13.85 15.63
CA LEU A 86 9.41 -13.03 14.43
C LEU A 86 9.04 -11.58 14.73
N GLN A 87 8.28 -11.33 15.80
CA GLN A 87 7.96 -9.98 16.26
C GLN A 87 9.11 -9.35 17.05
N GLU A 88 9.86 -10.16 17.80
CA GLU A 88 11.05 -9.73 18.56
C GLU A 88 12.26 -9.46 17.64
N HIS A 89 12.26 -10.05 16.43
CA HIS A 89 13.26 -9.86 15.40
C HIS A 89 12.66 -9.30 14.10
N PRO A 90 12.15 -8.04 14.12
CA PRO A 90 11.40 -7.45 13.01
C PRO A 90 12.19 -7.35 11.70
N ARG A 91 13.53 -7.40 11.77
CA ARG A 91 14.41 -7.43 10.60
C ARG A 91 14.27 -8.71 9.78
N LEU A 92 13.99 -9.85 10.42
CA LEU A 92 13.94 -11.16 9.75
C LEU A 92 12.71 -11.31 8.85
N ILE A 93 11.56 -10.80 9.29
CA ILE A 93 10.32 -10.79 8.50
C ILE A 93 10.16 -9.51 7.67
N GLY A 94 11.14 -8.61 7.69
CA GLY A 94 11.14 -7.39 6.86
C GLY A 94 10.13 -6.34 7.29
N VAL A 95 9.75 -6.28 8.58
CA VAL A 95 8.82 -5.26 9.12
C VAL A 95 9.30 -3.85 8.82
N ASN A 96 10.61 -3.61 8.82
CA ASN A 96 11.18 -2.31 8.46
C ASN A 96 10.79 -1.87 7.04
N ARG A 97 10.71 -2.79 6.07
CA ARG A 97 10.31 -2.47 4.69
C ARG A 97 8.83 -2.16 4.60
N ILE A 98 8.01 -2.91 5.33
CA ILE A 98 6.56 -2.65 5.40
C ILE A 98 6.33 -1.29 6.05
N TRP A 99 7.01 -0.99 7.17
CA TRP A 99 6.95 0.31 7.83
C TRP A 99 7.38 1.45 6.91
N LEU A 100 8.49 1.25 6.17
CA LEU A 100 8.99 2.24 5.20
C LEU A 100 8.00 2.46 4.05
N THR A 101 7.30 1.42 3.58
CA THR A 101 6.26 1.53 2.56
C THR A 101 5.11 2.42 3.03
N TRP A 102 4.63 2.22 4.26
CA TRP A 102 3.57 3.06 4.84
C TRP A 102 4.03 4.48 5.19
N PHE A 103 5.30 4.64 5.55
CA PHE A 103 5.91 5.95 5.76
C PHE A 103 6.04 6.71 4.44
N ALA A 104 6.46 6.04 3.36
CA ALA A 104 6.57 6.65 2.03
C ALA A 104 5.22 7.20 1.54
N LEU A 105 4.10 6.51 1.80
CA LEU A 105 2.75 7.02 1.50
C LEU A 105 2.44 8.34 2.24
N GLN A 106 2.95 8.53 3.45
CA GLN A 106 2.79 9.81 4.17
C GLN A 106 3.59 10.92 3.49
N ILE A 107 4.78 10.61 2.98
CA ILE A 107 5.59 11.56 2.21
C ILE A 107 4.85 11.96 0.93
N VAL A 108 4.22 11.01 0.23
CA VAL A 108 3.31 11.31 -0.91
C VAL A 108 2.21 12.27 -0.48
N GLY A 109 1.53 11.99 0.63
CA GLY A 109 0.46 12.86 1.12
C GLY A 109 0.92 14.30 1.38
N TRP A 110 2.06 14.48 2.07
CA TRP A 110 2.61 15.82 2.30
C TRP A 110 3.15 16.49 1.03
N GLY A 111 3.70 15.70 0.11
CA GLY A 111 4.08 16.13 -1.24
C GLY A 111 2.90 16.70 -2.00
N SER A 112 1.83 15.94 -2.09
CA SER A 112 0.57 16.32 -2.72
C SER A 112 -0.07 17.54 -2.06
N VAL A 113 -0.06 17.65 -0.72
CA VAL A 113 -0.51 18.88 -0.01
C VAL A 113 0.27 20.10 -0.50
N ALA A 114 1.61 20.00 -0.58
CA ALA A 114 2.46 21.10 -1.02
C ALA A 114 2.27 21.42 -2.51
N PHE A 115 2.08 20.39 -3.34
CA PHE A 115 1.86 20.55 -4.77
C PHE A 115 0.55 21.28 -5.05
N HIS A 116 -0.57 20.77 -4.57
CA HIS A 116 -1.87 21.43 -4.75
C HIS A 116 -1.96 22.77 -4.03
N GLY A 117 -1.17 22.96 -2.97
CA GLY A 117 -1.17 24.21 -2.21
C GLY A 117 -0.48 25.36 -2.94
N SER A 118 0.46 25.06 -3.83
CA SER A 118 1.33 26.08 -4.43
C SER A 118 1.40 26.05 -5.97
N LEU A 119 1.07 24.91 -6.59
CA LEU A 119 1.21 24.64 -8.03
C LEU A 119 2.61 24.97 -8.57
N GLN A 120 3.63 24.73 -7.74
CA GLN A 120 5.02 24.95 -8.11
C GLN A 120 5.68 23.65 -8.59
N TRP A 121 6.63 23.77 -9.51
CA TRP A 121 7.35 22.61 -10.02
C TRP A 121 8.10 21.86 -8.91
N TRP A 122 8.72 22.56 -7.97
CA TRP A 122 9.49 21.91 -6.90
C TRP A 122 8.57 21.08 -5.98
N SER A 123 7.35 21.57 -5.73
CA SER A 123 6.36 20.85 -4.94
C SER A 123 5.72 19.72 -5.73
N GLN A 124 5.55 19.87 -7.05
CA GLN A 124 5.12 18.78 -7.93
C GLN A 124 6.13 17.62 -7.91
N ALA A 125 7.43 17.92 -7.96
CA ALA A 125 8.47 16.89 -7.82
C ALA A 125 8.40 16.21 -6.44
N PHE A 126 8.03 16.94 -5.38
CA PHE A 126 7.84 16.40 -4.04
C PHE A 126 6.57 15.53 -3.90
N ASP A 127 5.65 15.57 -4.86
CA ASP A 127 4.51 14.65 -4.96
C ASP A 127 4.86 13.43 -5.84
N GLU A 128 5.24 13.68 -7.09
CA GLU A 128 5.49 12.65 -8.12
C GLU A 128 6.64 11.69 -7.75
N VAL A 129 7.75 12.20 -7.20
CA VAL A 129 8.91 11.35 -6.87
C VAL A 129 8.54 10.38 -5.74
N PRO A 130 8.02 10.81 -4.58
CA PRO A 130 7.58 9.89 -3.54
C PRO A 130 6.54 8.86 -3.98
N MET A 131 5.67 9.17 -4.97
CA MET A 131 4.71 8.20 -5.51
C MET A 131 5.43 7.00 -6.12
N VAL A 132 6.44 7.24 -6.96
CA VAL A 132 7.24 6.18 -7.58
C VAL A 132 7.99 5.37 -6.53
N TRP A 133 8.60 6.02 -5.53
CA TRP A 133 9.27 5.33 -4.44
C TRP A 133 8.32 4.44 -3.64
N THR A 134 7.11 4.93 -3.36
CA THR A 134 6.09 4.18 -2.62
C THR A 134 5.65 2.93 -3.39
N ALA A 135 5.38 3.06 -4.69
CA ALA A 135 5.02 1.93 -5.55
C ALA A 135 6.15 0.88 -5.64
N ILE A 136 7.40 1.34 -5.77
CA ILE A 136 8.59 0.48 -5.79
C ILE A 136 8.75 -0.26 -4.45
N LEU A 137 8.61 0.42 -3.32
CA LEU A 137 8.72 -0.17 -1.99
C LEU A 137 7.63 -1.22 -1.75
N HIS A 138 6.40 -0.94 -2.17
CA HIS A 138 5.29 -1.87 -2.09
C HIS A 138 5.56 -3.15 -2.90
N LEU A 139 5.98 -3.00 -4.16
CA LEU A 139 6.35 -4.12 -5.04
C LEU A 139 7.54 -4.92 -4.50
N SER A 140 8.58 -4.22 -4.03
CA SER A 140 9.76 -4.84 -3.41
C SER A 140 9.39 -5.67 -2.18
N THR A 141 8.53 -5.15 -1.32
CA THR A 141 8.07 -5.84 -0.10
C THR A 141 7.39 -7.17 -0.42
N GLY A 142 6.50 -7.20 -1.41
CA GLY A 142 5.84 -8.45 -1.80
C GLY A 142 6.76 -9.43 -2.55
N LEU A 143 7.70 -8.95 -3.36
CA LEU A 143 8.67 -9.82 -4.03
C LEU A 143 9.65 -10.46 -3.04
N VAL A 144 10.18 -9.70 -2.08
CA VAL A 144 11.02 -10.26 -1.01
C VAL A 144 10.23 -11.31 -0.21
N GLY A 145 8.94 -11.07 0.06
CA GLY A 145 7.98 -12.05 0.57
C GLY A 145 8.02 -13.43 -0.10
N ARG A 146 8.23 -13.45 -1.41
CA ARG A 146 8.13 -14.64 -2.24
C ARG A 146 9.45 -15.37 -2.42
N TYR A 147 10.55 -14.64 -2.55
CA TYR A 147 11.87 -15.21 -2.88
C TYR A 147 12.81 -15.33 -1.69
N ASP A 148 12.62 -14.51 -0.65
CA ASP A 148 13.44 -14.55 0.57
C ASP A 148 12.56 -14.29 1.80
N PRO A 149 11.61 -15.22 2.10
CA PRO A 149 10.66 -15.08 3.19
C PRO A 149 11.33 -15.01 4.56
N PHE A 150 12.45 -15.72 4.75
CA PHE A 150 13.20 -15.78 6.00
C PHE A 150 14.68 -16.17 5.77
N PRO A 151 15.65 -15.24 5.90
CA PRO A 151 17.05 -15.47 5.50
C PRO A 151 17.82 -16.55 6.30
N LEU A 152 17.35 -16.94 7.49
CA LEU A 152 18.04 -17.93 8.32
C LEU A 152 17.66 -19.39 7.97
N ALA A 153 16.65 -19.61 7.11
CA ALA A 153 16.13 -20.93 6.79
C ALA A 153 16.82 -21.61 5.60
N THR A 154 18.06 -21.25 5.29
CA THR A 154 18.82 -21.79 4.15
C THR A 154 20.15 -22.37 4.61
N SER A 155 20.21 -23.69 4.81
CA SER A 155 21.36 -24.54 4.46
C SER A 155 21.21 -25.99 4.97
N SER A 156 20.33 -26.79 4.36
CA SER A 156 20.63 -28.22 4.15
C SER A 156 19.58 -28.88 3.28
N SER A 157 20.04 -29.51 2.20
CA SER A 157 19.31 -30.29 1.20
C SER A 157 18.50 -29.50 0.18
N SER A 158 19.07 -29.48 -1.02
CA SER A 158 18.42 -29.35 -2.30
C SER A 158 17.16 -30.24 -2.40
N SER A 159 16.00 -29.73 -1.99
CA SER A 159 14.79 -30.12 -2.70
C SER A 159 14.79 -29.34 -3.99
N SER A 160 14.80 -30.05 -5.12
CA SER A 160 14.62 -29.52 -6.46
C SER A 160 13.35 -28.67 -6.56
N GLN A 161 13.42 -27.40 -6.15
CA GLN A 161 12.43 -26.42 -6.55
C GLN A 161 12.86 -25.89 -7.92
N THR A 162 12.60 -26.71 -8.94
CA THR A 162 12.18 -26.21 -10.24
C THR A 162 10.80 -25.56 -10.12
N GLU A 163 10.59 -24.67 -9.14
CA GLU A 163 9.46 -23.76 -9.19
C GLU A 163 9.91 -22.63 -10.11
N SER A 164 9.39 -22.68 -11.34
CA SER A 164 9.29 -21.56 -12.29
C SER A 164 9.44 -20.23 -11.55
N LYS A 165 10.63 -19.61 -11.63
CA LYS A 165 10.87 -18.25 -11.16
C LYS A 165 9.88 -17.39 -11.93
N GLY A 166 8.70 -17.15 -11.33
CA GLY A 166 7.53 -16.62 -12.04
C GLY A 166 7.94 -15.47 -12.95
N TRP A 167 7.41 -15.45 -14.17
CA TRP A 167 7.87 -14.58 -15.25
C TRP A 167 8.07 -13.12 -14.83
N VAL A 168 7.25 -12.62 -13.89
CA VAL A 168 7.35 -11.28 -13.31
C VAL A 168 8.65 -11.02 -12.60
N ALA A 169 9.15 -11.92 -11.76
CA ALA A 169 10.44 -11.70 -11.10
C ALA A 169 11.60 -11.84 -12.08
N SER A 170 11.48 -12.76 -13.04
CA SER A 170 12.47 -12.92 -14.11
C SER A 170 12.53 -11.71 -15.06
N TYR A 171 11.41 -10.97 -15.23
CA TYR A 171 11.32 -9.76 -16.04
C TYR A 171 11.74 -8.51 -15.27
N LEU A 172 11.27 -8.34 -14.03
CA LEU A 172 11.54 -7.16 -13.19
C LEU A 172 12.94 -7.16 -12.58
N VAL A 173 13.51 -8.35 -12.33
CA VAL A 173 14.86 -8.50 -11.76
C VAL A 173 15.63 -9.54 -12.59
N PRO A 174 16.17 -9.16 -13.76
CA PRO A 174 16.87 -10.08 -14.66
C PRO A 174 18.04 -10.83 -14.01
N GLN A 175 18.64 -10.25 -12.97
CA GLN A 175 19.70 -10.87 -12.16
C GLN A 175 19.23 -12.15 -11.45
N LEU A 176 17.93 -12.30 -11.18
CA LEU A 176 17.35 -13.54 -10.65
C LEU A 176 17.40 -14.68 -11.68
N ARG A 177 17.52 -14.41 -12.98
CA ARG A 177 17.64 -15.43 -14.03
C ARG A 177 19.00 -16.11 -14.04
N HIS A 178 20.06 -15.37 -13.71
CA HIS A 178 21.46 -15.82 -13.80
C HIS A 178 22.05 -16.27 -12.46
N SER A 179 21.40 -15.96 -11.33
CA SER A 179 21.68 -16.61 -10.05
C SER A 179 21.21 -18.07 -10.12
N SER A 180 22.05 -18.92 -10.72
CA SER A 180 22.12 -20.34 -10.36
C SER A 180 22.59 -20.39 -8.92
N GLY A 181 21.86 -21.10 -8.05
CA GLY A 181 22.16 -21.24 -6.63
C GLY A 181 23.44 -22.04 -6.36
N SER A 182 24.59 -21.56 -6.85
CA SER A 182 25.90 -22.16 -6.57
C SER A 182 26.54 -21.63 -5.32
N ASN A 183 26.06 -20.52 -4.75
CA ASN A 183 26.37 -20.06 -3.40
C ASN A 183 25.10 -19.42 -2.84
N GLY A 184 24.66 -19.79 -1.63
CA GLY A 184 23.40 -19.36 -1.01
C GLY A 184 23.32 -17.87 -0.68
N GLU A 185 23.48 -16.98 -1.66
CA GLU A 185 23.29 -15.55 -1.47
C GLU A 185 21.79 -15.23 -1.33
N PRO A 186 21.40 -14.44 -0.31
CA PRO A 186 20.02 -14.04 -0.12
C PRO A 186 19.53 -13.22 -1.32
N TYR A 187 18.29 -13.44 -1.75
CA TYR A 187 17.70 -12.65 -2.84
C TYR A 187 17.36 -11.22 -2.41
N THR A 188 17.26 -10.95 -1.10
CA THR A 188 16.92 -9.63 -0.56
C THR A 188 17.86 -8.50 -1.02
N PRO A 189 19.21 -8.60 -0.90
CA PRO A 189 20.13 -7.60 -1.43
C PRO A 189 19.97 -7.33 -2.93
N ILE A 190 19.81 -8.37 -3.75
CA ILE A 190 19.66 -8.25 -5.21
C ILE A 190 18.38 -7.46 -5.53
N ILE A 191 17.26 -7.87 -4.94
CA ILE A 191 15.97 -7.19 -5.11
C ILE A 191 16.10 -5.73 -4.65
N THR A 192 16.71 -5.49 -3.49
CA THR A 192 16.87 -4.13 -2.93
C THR A 192 17.71 -3.23 -3.83
N ALA A 193 18.85 -3.72 -4.31
CA ALA A 193 19.75 -2.94 -5.18
C ALA A 193 19.08 -2.59 -6.51
N THR A 194 18.37 -3.55 -7.13
CA THR A 194 17.63 -3.32 -8.37
C THR A 194 16.54 -2.26 -8.19
N PHE A 195 15.71 -2.38 -7.15
CA PHE A 195 14.64 -1.42 -6.89
C PHE A 195 15.15 -0.05 -6.46
N LEU A 196 16.24 0.02 -5.70
CA LEU A 196 16.89 1.30 -5.36
C LEU A 196 17.46 1.99 -6.59
N THR A 197 18.15 1.25 -7.46
CA THR A 197 18.68 1.78 -8.72
C THR A 197 17.56 2.32 -9.60
N HIS A 198 16.45 1.57 -9.69
CA HIS A 198 15.26 1.99 -10.43
C HIS A 198 14.64 3.26 -9.84
N ALA A 199 14.46 3.35 -8.52
CA ALA A 199 13.90 4.52 -7.85
C ALA A 199 14.77 5.78 -8.04
N VAL A 200 16.09 5.65 -7.91
CA VAL A 200 17.04 6.75 -8.15
C VAL A 200 16.99 7.20 -9.61
N THR A 201 16.97 6.26 -10.55
CA THR A 201 16.90 6.56 -11.99
C THR A 201 15.59 7.28 -12.33
N CYS A 202 14.46 6.80 -11.80
CA CYS A 202 13.18 7.48 -11.97
C CYS A 202 13.20 8.89 -11.37
N SER A 203 13.79 9.06 -10.19
CA SER A 203 13.90 10.39 -9.54
C SER A 203 14.69 11.37 -10.38
N LEU A 204 15.82 10.93 -10.96
CA LEU A 204 16.62 11.74 -11.87
C LEU A 204 15.82 12.12 -13.13
N LEU A 205 15.14 11.15 -13.75
CA LEU A 205 14.32 11.42 -14.94
C LEU A 205 13.17 12.40 -14.62
N LEU A 206 12.48 12.24 -13.49
CA LEU A 206 11.38 13.13 -13.12
C LEU A 206 11.82 14.56 -12.81
N THR A 207 13.02 14.73 -12.26
CA THR A 207 13.55 16.04 -11.86
C THR A 207 14.31 16.77 -12.99
N LEU A 208 14.76 16.04 -14.02
CA LEU A 208 15.46 16.63 -15.17
C LEU A 208 14.52 17.16 -16.25
N PHE A 209 13.38 16.51 -16.47
CA PHE A 209 12.41 16.95 -17.47
C PHE A 209 11.46 18.02 -16.90
N ARG A 210 10.85 18.82 -17.80
CA ARG A 210 9.91 19.89 -17.48
C ARG A 210 8.69 19.82 -18.40
N GLY A 211 7.60 20.44 -17.97
CA GLY A 211 6.41 20.61 -18.80
C GLY A 211 5.77 19.28 -19.22
N PRO A 212 5.18 19.18 -20.43
CA PRO A 212 4.45 17.98 -20.87
C PRO A 212 5.30 16.71 -20.89
N SER A 213 6.61 16.82 -21.17
CA SER A 213 7.51 15.66 -21.17
C SER A 213 7.67 15.05 -19.78
N GLN A 214 7.76 15.89 -18.73
CA GLN A 214 7.78 15.41 -17.34
C GLN A 214 6.49 14.62 -17.03
N PHE A 215 5.33 15.16 -17.40
CA PHE A 215 4.04 14.51 -17.20
C PHE A 215 4.00 13.13 -17.86
N VAL A 216 4.39 13.01 -19.13
CA VAL A 216 4.38 11.71 -19.84
C VAL A 216 5.37 10.72 -19.23
N ILE A 217 6.60 11.15 -18.94
CA ILE A 217 7.64 10.29 -18.35
C ILE A 217 7.19 9.77 -17.00
N PHE A 218 6.58 10.62 -16.16
CA PHE A 218 6.00 10.21 -14.89
C PHE A 218 4.97 9.09 -15.06
N HIS A 219 3.99 9.27 -15.95
CA HIS A 219 2.93 8.28 -16.15
C HIS A 219 3.46 6.94 -16.69
N ILE A 220 4.49 6.96 -17.55
CA ILE A 220 5.13 5.73 -18.02
C ILE A 220 5.85 5.02 -16.87
N LEU A 221 6.69 5.74 -16.14
CA LEU A 221 7.48 5.17 -15.04
C LEU A 221 6.57 4.66 -13.92
N PHE A 222 5.74 5.54 -13.36
CA PHE A 222 4.80 5.21 -12.29
C PHE A 222 3.79 4.14 -12.72
N GLY A 223 3.18 4.29 -13.90
CA GLY A 223 2.18 3.35 -14.41
C GLY A 223 2.74 1.94 -14.63
N SER A 224 4.01 1.82 -15.05
CA SER A 224 4.66 0.50 -15.21
C SER A 224 4.86 -0.22 -13.87
N VAL A 225 5.27 0.50 -12.82
CA VAL A 225 5.45 -0.06 -11.48
C VAL A 225 4.11 -0.40 -10.84
N GLU A 226 3.10 0.46 -10.97
CA GLU A 226 1.73 0.19 -10.48
C GLU A 226 1.13 -1.05 -11.16
N LEU A 227 1.29 -1.20 -12.48
CA LEU A 227 0.82 -2.39 -13.19
C LEU A 227 1.48 -3.67 -12.68
N ALA A 228 2.78 -3.62 -12.39
CA ALA A 228 3.49 -4.73 -11.76
C ALA A 228 2.95 -5.02 -10.35
N GLY A 229 2.61 -4.00 -9.56
CA GLY A 229 1.96 -4.12 -8.26
C GLY A 229 0.58 -4.79 -8.34
N PHE A 230 -0.27 -4.40 -9.29
CA PHE A 230 -1.56 -5.06 -9.54
C PHE A 230 -1.39 -6.52 -9.94
N PHE A 231 -0.39 -6.83 -10.78
CA PHE A 231 -0.14 -8.22 -11.14
C PHE A 231 0.34 -9.05 -9.95
N LEU A 232 1.22 -8.49 -9.10
CA LEU A 232 1.68 -9.13 -7.88
C LEU A 232 0.49 -9.47 -6.96
N THR A 233 -0.37 -8.48 -6.68
CA THR A 233 -1.55 -8.67 -5.81
C THR A 233 -2.58 -9.63 -6.39
N TYR A 234 -2.76 -9.62 -7.72
CA TYR A 234 -3.55 -10.64 -8.42
C TYR A 234 -2.97 -12.04 -8.24
N THR A 235 -1.65 -12.18 -8.35
CA THR A 235 -0.98 -13.47 -8.17
C THR A 235 -1.16 -13.97 -6.73
N ILE A 236 -0.99 -13.11 -5.72
CA ILE A 236 -1.30 -13.43 -4.31
C ILE A 236 -2.74 -13.93 -4.18
N SER A 237 -3.71 -13.21 -4.75
CA SER A 237 -5.12 -13.58 -4.67
C SER A 237 -5.46 -14.90 -5.38
N LYS A 238 -4.79 -15.19 -6.51
CA LYS A 238 -5.00 -16.42 -7.26
C LYS A 238 -4.43 -17.62 -6.51
N GLU A 239 -3.20 -17.50 -6.01
CA GLU A 239 -2.53 -18.53 -5.22
C GLU A 239 -3.29 -18.84 -3.93
N ALA A 240 -3.78 -17.82 -3.23
CA ALA A 240 -4.60 -18.00 -2.02
C ALA A 240 -5.91 -18.76 -2.27
N SER A 241 -6.42 -18.76 -3.51
CA SER A 241 -7.66 -19.47 -3.86
C SER A 241 -7.46 -20.99 -3.97
N ASP A 242 -6.22 -21.47 -4.12
CA ASP A 242 -5.89 -22.88 -4.20
C ASP A 242 -5.48 -23.44 -2.81
N PRO A 243 -6.31 -24.32 -2.20
CA PRO A 243 -6.00 -24.95 -0.92
C PRO A 243 -4.70 -25.75 -0.87
N SER A 244 -4.24 -26.23 -2.02
CA SER A 244 -3.03 -27.05 -2.16
C SER A 244 -1.78 -26.23 -2.40
N HIS A 245 -1.93 -24.92 -2.63
CA HIS A 245 -0.81 -24.06 -2.94
C HIS A 245 0.16 -23.95 -1.75
N PRO A 246 1.47 -24.17 -1.95
CA PRO A 246 2.44 -24.23 -0.84
C PRO A 246 2.57 -22.91 -0.08
N ARG A 247 2.15 -21.78 -0.70
CA ARG A 247 2.25 -20.46 -0.10
C ARG A 247 1.05 -20.02 0.75
N GLY A 248 0.03 -20.85 0.89
CA GLY A 248 -1.14 -20.58 1.73
C GLY A 248 -0.94 -20.91 3.21
N VAL A 249 -2.06 -21.09 3.93
CA VAL A 249 -2.09 -21.52 5.34
C VAL A 249 -1.87 -23.04 5.51
N GLY A 250 -1.38 -23.75 4.49
CA GLY A 250 -1.19 -25.20 4.53
C GLY A 250 -0.23 -25.68 5.62
N TYR A 251 0.73 -24.83 6.03
CA TYR A 251 1.73 -25.19 7.05
C TYR A 251 1.13 -25.50 8.43
N ILE A 252 -0.06 -24.97 8.76
CA ILE A 252 -0.75 -25.26 10.03
C ILE A 252 -1.59 -26.55 10.00
N LYS A 253 -1.60 -27.29 8.87
CA LYS A 253 -2.33 -28.55 8.76
C LYS A 253 -1.80 -29.56 9.79
N GLY A 254 -2.70 -30.19 10.54
CA GLY A 254 -2.36 -31.11 11.62
C GLY A 254 -1.98 -30.46 12.96
N CYS A 255 -1.87 -29.12 13.02
CA CYS A 255 -1.66 -28.42 14.30
C CYS A 255 -2.95 -28.24 15.11
N HIS A 256 -4.10 -28.24 14.43
CA HIS A 256 -5.44 -28.05 15.00
C HIS A 256 -6.40 -29.13 14.49
N SER A 257 -7.62 -29.18 15.05
CA SER A 257 -8.66 -30.05 14.52
C SER A 257 -9.01 -29.67 13.07
N ASP A 258 -9.44 -30.65 12.28
CA ASP A 258 -9.80 -30.44 10.88
C ASP A 258 -10.86 -29.35 10.68
N ALA A 259 -11.81 -29.24 11.63
CA ALA A 259 -12.83 -28.20 11.62
C ALA A 259 -12.22 -26.79 11.74
N VAL A 260 -11.24 -26.61 12.63
CA VAL A 260 -10.54 -25.33 12.85
C VAL A 260 -9.67 -24.99 11.64
N TYR A 261 -8.93 -25.97 11.10
CA TYR A 261 -8.13 -25.77 9.89
C TYR A 261 -8.99 -25.33 8.70
N LYS A 262 -10.10 -26.02 8.44
CA LYS A 262 -11.03 -25.67 7.35
C LYS A 262 -11.62 -24.26 7.55
N SER A 263 -11.96 -23.89 8.78
CA SER A 263 -12.45 -22.54 9.09
C SER A 263 -11.40 -21.46 8.82
N LEU A 264 -10.14 -21.69 9.16
CA LEU A 264 -9.04 -20.74 8.92
C LEU A 264 -8.71 -20.64 7.43
N LEU A 265 -8.70 -21.76 6.71
CA LEU A 265 -8.52 -21.79 5.27
C LEU A 265 -9.63 -21.01 4.55
N GLN A 266 -10.90 -21.22 4.94
CA GLN A 266 -12.02 -20.47 4.39
C GLN A 266 -11.91 -18.96 4.68
N ARG A 267 -11.48 -18.59 5.90
CA ARG A 267 -11.22 -17.21 6.28
C ARG A 267 -10.11 -16.58 5.41
N HIS A 268 -8.96 -17.25 5.30
CA HIS A 268 -7.84 -16.83 4.45
C HIS A 268 -8.29 -16.57 3.00
N GLN A 269 -8.97 -17.54 2.39
CA GLN A 269 -9.46 -17.43 1.01
C GLN A 269 -10.43 -16.26 0.83
N LYS A 270 -11.37 -16.09 1.76
CA LYS A 270 -12.36 -15.02 1.73
C LYS A 270 -11.71 -13.65 1.90
N ASP A 271 -10.85 -13.49 2.89
CA ASP A 271 -10.27 -12.20 3.26
C ASP A 271 -9.29 -11.71 2.19
N VAL A 272 -8.40 -12.57 1.69
CA VAL A 272 -7.48 -12.23 0.59
C VAL A 272 -8.24 -11.79 -0.66
N LYS A 273 -9.26 -12.55 -1.07
CA LYS A 273 -10.09 -12.21 -2.24
C LYS A 273 -10.86 -10.91 -2.04
N THR A 274 -11.32 -10.65 -0.81
CA THR A 274 -12.06 -9.42 -0.47
C THR A 274 -11.14 -8.21 -0.51
N LEU A 275 -9.95 -8.28 0.09
CA LEU A 275 -8.95 -7.22 0.03
C LEU A 275 -8.56 -6.88 -1.41
N HIS A 276 -8.21 -7.89 -2.20
CA HIS A 276 -7.79 -7.70 -3.59
C HIS A 276 -8.92 -7.07 -4.43
N LYS A 277 -10.14 -7.62 -4.35
CA LYS A 277 -11.28 -7.07 -5.11
C LYS A 277 -11.64 -5.65 -4.70
N ARG A 278 -11.69 -5.36 -3.40
CA ARG A 278 -12.00 -4.00 -2.90
C ARG A 278 -10.92 -3.02 -3.31
N GLY A 279 -9.65 -3.39 -3.13
CA GLY A 279 -8.49 -2.58 -3.53
C GLY A 279 -8.54 -2.20 -5.00
N LEU A 280 -8.72 -3.18 -5.90
CA LEU A 280 -8.85 -2.93 -7.34
C LEU A 280 -10.09 -2.09 -7.69
N TRP A 281 -11.23 -2.35 -7.05
CA TRP A 281 -12.45 -1.60 -7.30
C TRP A 281 -12.28 -0.10 -7.00
N PHE A 282 -11.71 0.23 -5.84
CA PHE A 282 -11.41 1.61 -5.47
C PHE A 282 -10.42 2.25 -6.44
N TYR A 283 -9.35 1.54 -6.81
CA TYR A 283 -8.37 2.02 -7.79
C TYR A 283 -9.00 2.30 -9.17
N CYS A 284 -9.80 1.38 -9.71
CA CYS A 284 -10.42 1.56 -11.01
C CYS A 284 -11.36 2.77 -11.05
N ILE A 285 -12.16 2.97 -9.99
CA ILE A 285 -13.03 4.14 -9.89
C ILE A 285 -12.21 5.41 -9.75
N ALA A 286 -11.16 5.38 -8.92
CA ALA A 286 -10.25 6.50 -8.77
C ALA A 286 -9.70 6.90 -10.15
N ILE A 287 -9.14 5.95 -10.93
CA ILE A 287 -8.55 6.24 -12.26
C ILE A 287 -9.60 6.84 -13.20
N GLY A 288 -10.84 6.31 -13.16
CA GLY A 288 -11.94 6.85 -13.95
C GLY A 288 -12.27 8.30 -13.59
N ILE A 289 -12.32 8.64 -12.30
CA ILE A 289 -12.58 10.00 -11.83
C ILE A 289 -11.43 10.94 -12.17
N TRP A 290 -10.18 10.52 -11.89
CA TRP A 290 -8.98 11.28 -12.24
C TRP A 290 -8.90 11.58 -13.74
N SER A 291 -9.15 10.58 -14.58
CA SER A 291 -9.16 10.74 -16.03
C SER A 291 -10.27 11.69 -16.49
N THR A 292 -11.43 11.64 -15.82
CA THR A 292 -12.55 12.55 -16.09
C THR A 292 -12.19 13.99 -15.73
N ASP A 293 -11.60 14.20 -14.57
CA ASP A 293 -11.13 15.51 -14.10
C ASP A 293 -10.09 16.10 -15.07
N LEU A 294 -9.12 15.29 -15.51
CA LEU A 294 -8.06 15.72 -16.39
C LEU A 294 -8.53 16.05 -17.82
N ASN A 295 -9.37 15.20 -18.43
CA ASN A 295 -9.69 15.28 -19.85
C ASN A 295 -11.00 16.00 -20.15
N PHE A 296 -11.93 16.07 -19.20
CA PHE A 296 -13.27 16.60 -19.42
C PHE A 296 -13.58 17.85 -18.58
N CYS A 297 -12.60 18.41 -17.87
CA CYS A 297 -12.79 19.62 -17.06
C CYS A 297 -13.45 20.76 -17.84
N GLU A 298 -13.00 21.02 -19.08
CA GLU A 298 -13.55 22.10 -19.90
C GLU A 298 -15.05 21.93 -20.19
N TYR A 299 -15.53 20.70 -20.29
CA TYR A 299 -16.94 20.41 -20.49
C TYR A 299 -17.74 20.46 -19.19
N ILE A 300 -17.18 19.88 -18.11
CA ILE A 300 -17.83 19.81 -16.79
C ILE A 300 -18.00 21.21 -16.20
N SER A 301 -16.95 22.04 -16.31
CA SER A 301 -16.95 23.43 -15.83
C SER A 301 -17.86 24.37 -16.63
N ARG A 302 -18.50 23.91 -17.72
CA ARG A 302 -19.54 24.69 -18.43
C ARG A 302 -20.95 24.38 -17.93
N ILE A 303 -21.13 23.36 -17.11
CA ILE A 303 -22.43 22.98 -16.56
C ILE A 303 -22.81 24.00 -15.47
N PRO A 304 -23.92 24.73 -15.62
CA PRO A 304 -24.34 25.68 -14.60
C PRO A 304 -24.79 24.96 -13.33
N PHE A 305 -24.31 25.42 -12.18
CA PHE A 305 -24.65 24.91 -10.87
C PHE A 305 -25.16 26.04 -9.97
N ILE A 306 -26.28 25.78 -9.29
CA ILE A 306 -26.95 26.76 -8.43
C ILE A 306 -26.96 26.19 -7.03
N TYR A 307 -26.39 26.93 -6.07
CA TYR A 307 -26.42 26.55 -4.67
C TYR A 307 -26.80 27.73 -3.78
N PRO A 308 -27.46 27.45 -2.65
CA PRO A 308 -27.78 28.48 -1.68
C PRO A 308 -26.53 28.87 -0.89
N SER A 309 -26.21 30.17 -0.85
CA SER A 309 -25.13 30.73 -0.05
C SER A 309 -25.69 31.69 1.01
N LEU A 310 -25.15 31.60 2.22
CA LEU A 310 -25.49 32.51 3.31
C LEU A 310 -24.48 33.64 3.34
N SER A 311 -24.88 34.84 2.93
CA SER A 311 -24.07 36.05 3.03
C SER A 311 -24.47 36.88 4.25
N LEU A 312 -23.64 37.86 4.63
CA LEU A 312 -23.97 38.82 5.70
C LEU A 312 -25.27 39.61 5.42
N LYS A 313 -25.77 39.62 4.18
CA LYS A 313 -27.01 40.29 3.76
C LYS A 313 -28.22 39.34 3.68
N GLY A 314 -28.04 38.05 3.95
CA GLY A 314 -29.10 37.06 3.94
C GLY A 314 -28.81 35.87 3.03
N PHE A 315 -29.87 35.14 2.69
CA PHE A 315 -29.82 33.96 1.83
C PHE A 315 -29.83 34.38 0.36
N GLU A 316 -28.81 34.02 -0.39
CA GLU A 316 -28.67 34.34 -1.81
C GLU A 316 -28.42 33.06 -2.62
N TRP A 317 -29.04 32.98 -3.79
CA TRP A 317 -28.75 31.92 -4.76
C TRP A 317 -27.54 32.33 -5.59
N VAL A 318 -26.45 31.59 -5.46
CA VAL A 318 -25.21 31.84 -6.21
C VAL A 318 -25.19 30.95 -7.44
N TYR A 319 -24.98 31.58 -8.59
CA TYR A 319 -24.77 30.90 -9.87
C TYR A 319 -23.28 30.70 -10.07
N THR A 320 -22.85 29.46 -10.17
CA THR A 320 -21.46 29.08 -10.43
C THR A 320 -21.40 27.97 -11.46
N THR A 321 -20.20 27.50 -11.77
CA THR A 321 -19.96 26.34 -12.61
C THR A 321 -19.83 25.08 -11.76
N PHE A 322 -20.33 23.96 -12.28
CA PHE A 322 -20.22 22.69 -11.59
C PHE A 322 -18.76 22.22 -11.56
N ASN A 323 -18.23 21.98 -10.36
CA ASN A 323 -16.96 21.31 -10.17
C ASN A 323 -17.12 20.25 -9.06
N PRO A 324 -17.16 18.95 -9.41
CA PRO A 324 -17.33 17.88 -8.44
C PRO A 324 -16.08 17.61 -7.60
N GLN A 325 -14.98 18.35 -7.80
CA GLN A 325 -13.69 18.14 -7.17
C GLN A 325 -13.17 16.72 -7.44
N GLY A 326 -13.16 16.33 -8.72
CA GLY A 326 -12.83 14.96 -9.13
C GLY A 326 -11.45 14.53 -8.64
N HIS A 327 -10.47 15.42 -8.74
CA HIS A 327 -9.11 15.15 -8.25
C HIS A 327 -9.05 14.95 -6.72
N ALA A 328 -9.86 15.67 -5.94
CA ALA A 328 -9.97 15.44 -4.50
C ALA A 328 -10.56 14.05 -4.16
N TRP A 329 -11.56 13.60 -4.93
CA TRP A 329 -12.09 12.23 -4.80
C TRP A 329 -11.07 11.17 -5.20
N TRP A 330 -10.22 11.45 -6.20
CA TRP A 330 -9.10 10.60 -6.56
C TRP A 330 -8.19 10.34 -5.36
N HIS A 331 -7.76 11.38 -4.63
CA HIS A 331 -6.92 11.21 -3.43
C HIS A 331 -7.53 10.27 -2.39
N LEU A 332 -8.81 10.42 -2.09
CA LEU A 332 -9.49 9.55 -1.13
C LEU A 332 -9.56 8.10 -1.63
N LEU A 333 -10.03 7.89 -2.85
CA LEU A 333 -10.30 6.56 -3.38
C LEU A 333 -9.00 5.79 -3.66
N VAL A 334 -7.98 6.45 -4.19
CA VAL A 334 -6.66 5.82 -4.40
C VAL A 334 -6.03 5.44 -3.05
N SER A 335 -6.19 6.28 -2.01
CA SER A 335 -5.70 5.97 -0.66
C SER A 335 -6.37 4.72 -0.07
N ILE A 336 -7.69 4.59 -0.22
CA ILE A 336 -8.44 3.41 0.23
C ILE A 336 -8.00 2.17 -0.56
N GLY A 337 -7.85 2.30 -1.88
CA GLY A 337 -7.40 1.22 -2.77
C GLY A 337 -6.00 0.72 -2.39
N PHE A 338 -5.04 1.64 -2.29
CA PHE A 338 -3.67 1.35 -1.88
C PHE A 338 -3.61 0.75 -0.48
N TYR A 339 -4.43 1.23 0.47
CA TYR A 339 -4.47 0.64 1.80
C TYR A 339 -4.89 -0.85 1.78
N HIS A 340 -5.93 -1.21 1.03
CA HIS A 340 -6.38 -2.60 0.94
C HIS A 340 -5.33 -3.53 0.30
N LEU A 341 -4.69 -3.07 -0.78
CA LEU A 341 -3.62 -3.82 -1.45
C LEU A 341 -2.33 -3.86 -0.60
N GLY A 342 -2.03 -2.78 0.11
CA GLY A 342 -0.99 -2.64 1.12
C GLY A 342 -1.11 -3.67 2.25
N ILE A 343 -2.30 -3.79 2.82
CA ILE A 343 -2.60 -4.79 3.86
C ILE A 343 -2.52 -6.20 3.31
N LEU A 344 -2.96 -6.44 2.05
CA LEU A 344 -2.81 -7.74 1.40
C LEU A 344 -1.35 -8.17 1.28
N VAL A 345 -0.47 -7.28 0.80
CA VAL A 345 0.98 -7.57 0.70
C VAL A 345 1.61 -7.73 2.08
N THR A 346 1.21 -6.92 3.06
CA THR A 346 1.65 -7.06 4.45
C THR A 346 1.27 -8.44 5.01
N TYR A 347 0.03 -8.85 4.81
CA TYR A 347 -0.48 -10.16 5.23
C TYR A 347 0.28 -11.32 4.58
N ASP A 348 0.48 -11.29 3.25
CA ASP A 348 1.23 -12.30 2.51
C ASP A 348 2.66 -12.42 3.01
N ARG A 349 3.32 -11.28 3.27
CA ARG A 349 4.68 -11.24 3.84
C ARG A 349 4.75 -11.85 5.23
N MET A 350 3.80 -11.53 6.11
CA MET A 350 3.74 -12.14 7.44
C MET A 350 3.53 -13.65 7.33
N LEU A 351 2.55 -14.08 6.53
CA LEU A 351 2.25 -15.50 6.34
C LEU A 351 3.48 -16.29 5.84
N ALA A 352 4.21 -15.72 4.87
CA ALA A 352 5.43 -16.33 4.36
C ALA A 352 6.52 -16.44 5.43
N GLY A 353 6.74 -15.40 6.24
CA GLY A 353 7.71 -15.41 7.34
C GLY A 353 7.39 -16.49 8.39
N TYR A 354 6.13 -16.55 8.86
CA TYR A 354 5.71 -17.57 9.84
C TYR A 354 5.82 -18.99 9.29
N ARG A 355 5.40 -19.22 8.04
CA ARG A 355 5.53 -20.51 7.38
C ARG A 355 6.99 -20.97 7.36
N THR A 356 7.87 -20.16 6.78
CA THR A 356 9.27 -20.54 6.57
C THR A 356 10.01 -20.74 7.89
N PHE A 357 9.74 -19.89 8.90
CA PHE A 357 10.32 -20.07 10.22
C PHE A 357 9.93 -21.42 10.85
N TRP A 358 8.63 -21.72 10.90
CA TRP A 358 8.16 -22.94 11.56
C TRP A 358 8.53 -24.23 10.80
N GLU A 359 8.55 -24.20 9.48
CA GLU A 359 9.07 -25.30 8.66
C GLU A 359 10.58 -25.49 8.88
N GLY A 360 11.34 -24.41 9.09
CA GLY A 360 12.75 -24.46 9.45
C GLY A 360 12.98 -25.07 10.84
N VAL A 361 12.13 -24.75 11.81
CA VAL A 361 12.14 -25.38 13.15
C VAL A 361 11.89 -26.89 13.05
N GLU A 362 10.91 -27.34 12.25
CA GLU A 362 10.65 -28.77 12.03
C GLU A 362 11.82 -29.50 11.36
N ARG A 363 12.47 -28.83 10.41
CA ARG A 363 13.70 -29.30 9.75
C ARG A 363 14.94 -29.23 10.65
N LYS A 364 14.80 -28.74 11.89
CA LYS A 364 15.87 -28.57 12.88
C LYS A 364 17.01 -27.67 12.39
N GLU A 365 16.68 -26.64 11.62
CA GLU A 365 17.67 -25.68 11.13
C GLU A 365 18.30 -24.90 12.30
N PRO A 366 19.65 -24.86 12.42
CA PRO A 366 20.33 -24.26 13.57
C PRO A 366 19.90 -22.82 13.86
N GLY A 367 19.80 -21.97 12.84
CA GLY A 367 19.41 -20.56 12.99
C GLY A 367 17.98 -20.38 13.52
N CYS A 368 17.04 -21.22 13.12
CA CYS A 368 15.67 -21.20 13.62
C CYS A 368 15.58 -21.70 15.08
N LEU A 369 16.36 -22.74 15.42
CA LEU A 369 16.41 -23.29 16.77
C LEU A 369 17.12 -22.37 17.77
N GLU A 370 18.10 -21.59 17.33
CA GLU A 370 18.81 -20.61 18.17
C GLU A 370 17.85 -19.52 18.67
N LEU A 371 16.96 -19.02 17.81
CA LEU A 371 15.93 -18.03 18.17
C LEU A 371 14.95 -18.54 19.25
N LEU A 372 14.76 -19.86 19.35
CA LEU A 372 13.94 -20.50 20.39
C LEU A 372 14.71 -20.78 21.68
N LYS A 373 16.04 -20.64 21.68
CA LYS A 373 16.91 -20.84 22.84
C LYS A 373 17.33 -19.53 23.51
N GLU A 374 16.94 -18.38 22.96
CA GLU A 374 17.27 -17.06 23.52
C GLU A 374 16.84 -16.95 25.00
N GLU A 375 17.65 -16.28 25.82
CA GLU A 375 17.33 -16.08 27.24
C GLU A 375 15.98 -15.39 27.47
N LYS A 376 15.55 -14.58 26.49
CA LYS A 376 14.23 -13.93 26.45
C LYS A 376 13.04 -14.90 26.51
N VAL A 377 13.26 -16.18 26.24
CA VAL A 377 12.25 -17.24 26.33
C VAL A 377 11.93 -17.62 27.79
N LYS A 378 12.86 -17.41 28.74
CA LYS A 378 12.70 -17.83 30.13
C LYS A 378 11.50 -17.13 30.77
N GLY A 379 10.44 -17.89 31.05
CA GLY A 379 9.23 -17.43 31.74
C GLY A 379 8.11 -16.89 30.85
N ARG A 380 8.26 -16.87 29.51
CA ARG A 380 7.23 -16.45 28.55
C ARG A 380 6.61 -17.65 27.84
N VAL A 381 5.37 -17.49 27.37
CA VAL A 381 4.73 -18.49 26.50
C VAL A 381 5.34 -18.35 25.10
N VAL A 382 5.94 -19.40 24.57
CA VAL A 382 6.50 -19.37 23.21
C VAL A 382 5.39 -19.60 22.20
N GLY A 383 5.40 -18.83 21.10
CA GLY A 383 4.54 -19.08 19.94
C GLY A 383 4.67 -20.53 19.42
N ARG A 384 3.71 -20.99 18.62
CA ARG A 384 3.68 -22.36 18.08
C ARG A 384 3.50 -22.36 16.58
N LYS A 385 3.88 -23.47 15.92
CA LYS A 385 3.59 -23.69 14.50
C LYS A 385 2.12 -23.47 14.12
N GLY A 386 1.20 -23.77 15.04
CA GLY A 386 -0.23 -23.54 14.85
C GLY A 386 -0.67 -22.07 14.89
N ASP A 387 0.20 -21.13 15.23
CA ASP A 387 -0.13 -19.70 15.21
C ASP A 387 -0.10 -19.17 13.78
N VAL A 388 -1.12 -18.39 13.42
CA VAL A 388 -1.31 -17.94 12.03
C VAL A 388 -1.68 -16.46 11.99
N PRO A 389 -1.04 -15.67 11.10
CA PRO A 389 -1.53 -14.34 10.77
C PRO A 389 -2.94 -14.43 10.18
N VAL A 390 -3.81 -13.51 10.57
CA VAL A 390 -5.18 -13.38 10.06
C VAL A 390 -5.50 -11.92 9.74
N ILE A 391 -6.47 -11.70 8.86
CA ILE A 391 -7.01 -10.37 8.57
C ILE A 391 -8.21 -10.14 9.48
N GLU A 392 -8.16 -9.08 10.29
CA GLU A 392 -9.24 -8.65 11.16
C GLU A 392 -9.91 -7.40 10.59
N TRP A 393 -11.24 -7.39 10.55
CA TRP A 393 -12.02 -6.28 9.99
C TRP A 393 -12.59 -5.40 11.10
N ILE A 394 -11.85 -4.36 11.48
CA ILE A 394 -12.28 -3.41 12.51
C ILE A 394 -13.48 -2.62 12.00
N TYR A 395 -14.53 -2.57 12.83
CA TYR A 395 -15.85 -2.04 12.48
C TYR A 395 -16.46 -2.66 11.20
N GLY A 396 -15.98 -3.84 10.78
CA GLY A 396 -16.46 -4.54 9.59
C GLY A 396 -15.91 -4.04 8.25
N TRP A 397 -15.07 -2.99 8.24
CA TRP A 397 -14.58 -2.41 6.97
C TRP A 397 -13.12 -1.99 6.95
N VAL A 398 -12.44 -1.85 8.10
CA VAL A 398 -11.01 -1.51 8.17
C VAL A 398 -10.20 -2.80 8.36
N PRO A 399 -9.52 -3.30 7.32
CA PRO A 399 -8.69 -4.50 7.45
C PRO A 399 -7.37 -4.22 8.15
N VAL A 400 -7.04 -5.00 9.18
CA VAL A 400 -5.72 -5.01 9.82
C VAL A 400 -5.18 -6.42 9.88
N VAL A 401 -3.86 -6.56 9.97
CA VAL A 401 -3.22 -7.86 10.23
C VAL A 401 -3.12 -8.09 11.73
N ALA A 402 -3.55 -9.26 12.19
CA ALA A 402 -3.48 -9.69 13.58
C ALA A 402 -3.01 -11.15 13.67
N MET A 403 -2.77 -11.64 14.89
CA MET A 403 -2.38 -13.03 15.13
C MET A 403 -3.53 -13.84 15.71
N TRP A 404 -3.77 -15.03 15.17
CA TRP A 404 -4.69 -16.00 15.78
C TRP A 404 -3.88 -17.04 16.56
N ARG A 405 -4.05 -17.04 17.89
CA ARG A 405 -3.31 -17.91 18.83
C ARG A 405 -4.26 -18.56 19.85
N PRO A 406 -4.83 -19.72 19.55
CA PRO A 406 -5.88 -20.34 20.37
C PRO A 406 -5.36 -20.92 21.69
N HIS A 407 -4.06 -21.18 21.77
CA HIS A 407 -3.43 -21.84 22.92
C HIS A 407 -3.17 -20.89 24.10
N VAL A 408 -3.27 -19.58 23.86
CA VAL A 408 -2.94 -18.50 24.81
C VAL A 408 -3.89 -18.43 26.00
N TYR A 409 -5.13 -18.92 25.84
CA TYR A 409 -6.18 -18.84 26.87
C TYR A 409 -6.72 -20.21 27.27
N ARG A 410 -5.95 -21.27 26.99
CA ARG A 410 -6.25 -22.62 27.46
C ARG A 410 -5.67 -22.88 28.84
#